data_AF-A0A2W4MH72-F1
#
_entry.id   AF-A0A2W4MH72-F1
#
_cell.length_a   1.000
_cell.length_b   1.000
_cell.length_c   1.000
_cell.angle_alpha   90.00
_cell.angle_beta   90.00
_cell.angle_gamma   90.00
#
_symmetry.space_group_name_H-M   'P 1'
#
loop_
_entity.id
_entity.type
_entity.pdbx_description
1 polymer ?
#
loop_
_entity_poly.entity_id
_entity_poly.type
_entity_poly.pdbx_seq_one_letter_code
_entity_poly.pdbx_strand_id
1 'polypeptide(L)'
;MVLLGLHPQGLRTACAVAVSAALHVALLLVIVSGGHDEGTQAGDEATGKLLLLHAADASRTESAELRRVEPAAIGATDAIRRVMLERPVPSLPGSSVSEEVDSRRPDDPVSEPAFTVLPEPVEPAVPPAPLPTRPIAQAERAALVQQLEQFAEELLENPRAEVSWERDGRRYSAVLIRERVSDGMALERAIAEVSAADGSQRLITRVGLNRLAFSQFTQMVDRWDPMVQLHDDEIVGRFHTNSRFNLLYDTRTAPKLLGKVTTAAGGFTAEGRGRRRHADIFPGGVQTRTRPIRLPDSPGPFHWASQDDHAHVHEFTSDARIRFLGSGGYTWRTRDAAQTQYVDEPTDRPVYLIAAPGVALHVKGVVAGRVLVYSPHRIVIEGSLVYQSHPRDVPESGDYLGLVCDRYVEVASPRVTGRGDLEIHAAIYAGRRFLVRHIDSPRAGTLHIYGSLTAGTLSATEPRYATRIEYDPRFERVRPPGFPSTNRYEVDPQWRGEWAEVQ
;
A
#
# COMPACT_ATOMS: atom_id res chain seq x y z
N MET A 1 10.51 -6.12 -89.77
CA MET A 1 11.24 -5.53 -88.62
C MET A 1 10.23 -4.71 -87.83
N VAL A 2 9.63 -5.30 -86.79
CA VAL A 2 8.63 -4.66 -85.92
C VAL A 2 9.08 -4.94 -84.49
N LEU A 3 9.51 -3.89 -83.79
CA LEU A 3 9.88 -3.91 -82.37
C LEU A 3 8.60 -3.74 -81.53
N LEU A 4 8.21 -4.77 -80.80
CA LEU A 4 7.15 -4.71 -79.79
C LEU A 4 7.71 -4.07 -78.52
N GLY A 5 7.36 -2.81 -78.29
CA GLY A 5 7.66 -2.08 -77.06
C GLY A 5 6.71 -2.51 -75.94
N LEU A 6 7.25 -3.21 -74.94
CA LEU A 6 6.53 -3.51 -73.69
C LEU A 6 6.42 -2.24 -72.85
N HIS A 7 5.19 -1.96 -72.41
CA HIS A 7 4.84 -0.75 -71.68
C HIS A 7 5.43 -0.78 -70.25
N PRO A 8 6.16 0.26 -69.79
CA PRO A 8 6.93 0.24 -68.54
C PRO A 8 6.09 0.07 -67.26
N GLN A 9 4.77 0.28 -67.34
CA GLN A 9 3.86 0.02 -66.22
C GLN A 9 3.65 -1.47 -65.98
N GLY A 10 3.62 -2.30 -67.03
CA GLY A 10 3.46 -3.75 -66.90
C GLY A 10 4.65 -4.41 -66.19
N LEU A 11 5.85 -3.89 -66.44
CA LEU A 11 7.08 -4.39 -65.81
C LEU A 11 7.10 -4.12 -64.29
N ARG A 12 6.60 -2.96 -63.86
CA ARG A 12 6.53 -2.58 -62.44
C ARG A 12 5.54 -3.44 -61.67
N THR A 13 4.37 -3.69 -62.24
CA THR A 13 3.35 -4.54 -61.62
C THR A 13 3.82 -5.99 -61.54
N ALA A 14 4.46 -6.50 -62.59
CA ALA A 14 5.04 -7.85 -62.59
C ALA A 14 6.15 -8.00 -61.53
N CYS A 15 7.04 -7.01 -61.39
CA CYS A 15 8.05 -7.02 -60.33
C CYS A 15 7.44 -6.96 -58.93
N ALA A 16 6.41 -6.14 -58.70
CA ALA A 16 5.76 -6.03 -57.39
C ALA A 16 5.09 -7.36 -56.97
N VAL A 17 4.44 -8.04 -57.93
CA VAL A 17 3.82 -9.35 -57.69
C VAL A 17 4.89 -10.42 -57.40
N ALA A 18 5.99 -10.43 -58.17
CA ALA A 18 7.08 -11.38 -57.95
C ALA A 18 7.77 -11.19 -56.59
N VAL A 19 8.01 -9.95 -56.17
CA VAL A 19 8.61 -9.63 -54.86
C VAL A 19 7.66 -10.02 -53.72
N SER A 20 6.36 -9.72 -53.85
CA SER A 20 5.36 -10.12 -52.86
C SER A 20 5.28 -11.64 -52.72
N ALA A 21 5.26 -12.38 -53.84
CA ALA A 21 5.24 -13.85 -53.83
C ALA A 21 6.50 -14.42 -53.17
N ALA A 22 7.69 -13.88 -53.48
CA ALA A 22 8.94 -14.30 -52.85
C ALA A 22 8.94 -14.07 -51.33
N LEU A 23 8.36 -12.93 -50.88
CA LEU A 23 8.26 -12.61 -49.45
C LEU A 23 7.34 -13.58 -48.70
N HIS A 24 6.21 -13.96 -49.31
CA HIS A 24 5.28 -14.92 -48.74
C HIS A 24 5.88 -16.34 -48.69
N VAL A 25 6.62 -16.75 -49.72
CA VAL A 25 7.34 -18.04 -49.71
C VAL A 25 8.42 -18.06 -48.63
N ALA A 26 9.18 -16.98 -48.46
CA ALA A 26 10.19 -16.87 -47.40
C ALA A 26 9.56 -16.94 -46.00
N LEU A 27 8.43 -16.25 -45.78
CA LEU A 27 7.70 -16.31 -44.51
C LEU A 27 7.17 -17.72 -44.22
N LEU A 28 6.63 -18.40 -45.24
CA LEU A 28 6.16 -19.78 -45.12
C LEU A 28 7.32 -20.72 -44.77
N LEU A 29 8.50 -20.54 -45.38
CA LEU A 29 9.67 -21.35 -45.05
C LEU A 29 10.15 -21.12 -43.62
N VAL A 30 10.10 -19.89 -43.09
CA VAL A 30 10.43 -19.63 -41.68
C VAL A 30 9.45 -20.34 -40.74
N ILE A 31 8.16 -20.33 -41.06
CA ILE A 31 7.12 -21.01 -40.27
C ILE A 31 7.31 -22.52 -40.30
N VAL A 32 7.62 -23.08 -41.47
CA VAL A 32 7.81 -24.54 -41.64
C VAL A 32 9.16 -25.01 -41.06
N SER A 33 10.20 -24.18 -41.08
CA SER A 33 11.55 -24.54 -40.62
C SER A 33 11.79 -24.22 -39.15
N GLY A 34 11.01 -23.34 -38.52
CA GLY A 34 11.18 -22.89 -37.14
C GLY A 34 10.72 -23.89 -36.06
N GLY A 35 10.52 -25.16 -36.41
CA GLY A 35 9.92 -26.18 -35.54
C GLY A 35 10.89 -27.20 -34.93
N HIS A 36 12.21 -27.01 -35.01
CA HIS A 36 13.19 -27.91 -34.38
C HIS A 36 14.21 -27.11 -33.56
N ASP A 37 13.83 -26.76 -32.34
CA ASP A 37 14.80 -26.57 -31.26
C ASP A 37 14.66 -27.76 -30.30
N GLU A 38 15.69 -28.60 -30.29
CA GLU A 38 15.90 -29.63 -29.28
C GLU A 38 16.22 -28.95 -27.94
N GLY A 39 15.27 -29.05 -27.00
CA GLY A 39 15.42 -28.57 -25.63
C GLY A 39 14.61 -29.46 -24.70
N THR A 40 15.17 -30.61 -24.36
CA THR A 40 14.67 -31.58 -23.38
C THR A 40 14.42 -30.94 -22.00
N GLN A 41 13.17 -30.91 -21.52
CA GLN A 41 12.67 -31.73 -20.40
C GLN A 41 11.35 -31.20 -19.80
N ALA A 42 10.38 -32.11 -19.79
CA ALA A 42 9.40 -32.40 -18.75
C ALA A 42 8.34 -31.34 -18.36
N GLY A 43 7.15 -31.52 -18.96
CA GLY A 43 5.89 -31.64 -18.22
C GLY A 43 5.12 -30.36 -17.95
N ASP A 44 4.18 -30.02 -18.82
CA ASP A 44 2.74 -29.99 -18.46
C ASP A 44 1.91 -29.77 -19.73
N GLU A 45 0.93 -30.64 -19.97
CA GLU A 45 -0.03 -30.51 -21.06
C GLU A 45 -1.05 -29.41 -20.73
N ALA A 46 -1.17 -28.39 -21.60
CA ALA A 46 -2.36 -27.56 -21.67
C ALA A 46 -2.75 -27.33 -23.12
N THR A 47 -3.81 -28.02 -23.51
CA THR A 47 -4.50 -27.99 -24.80
C THR A 47 -5.02 -26.59 -25.14
N GLY A 48 -4.30 -25.86 -26.01
CA GLY A 48 -4.76 -24.61 -26.59
C GLY A 48 -5.64 -24.84 -27.83
N LYS A 49 -6.96 -24.92 -27.66
CA LYS A 49 -7.91 -24.78 -28.78
C LYS A 49 -7.93 -23.31 -29.22
N LEU A 50 -7.29 -23.02 -30.35
CA LEU A 50 -7.41 -21.77 -31.08
C LEU A 50 -8.81 -21.69 -31.71
N LEU A 51 -9.66 -20.82 -31.18
CA LEU A 51 -10.94 -20.46 -31.80
C LEU A 51 -10.74 -19.12 -32.53
N LEU A 52 -10.53 -19.20 -33.84
CA LEU A 52 -10.55 -18.05 -34.74
C LEU A 52 -11.98 -17.50 -34.78
N LEU A 53 -12.20 -16.30 -34.23
CA LEU A 53 -13.39 -15.50 -34.50
C LEU A 53 -13.03 -14.36 -35.43
N HIS A 54 -13.54 -14.50 -36.64
CA HIS A 54 -13.50 -13.59 -37.77
C HIS A 54 -14.33 -12.34 -37.44
N ALA A 55 -13.75 -11.15 -37.57
CA ALA A 55 -14.47 -9.88 -37.45
C ALA A 55 -14.65 -9.28 -38.85
N ALA A 56 -15.91 -9.11 -39.26
CA ALA A 56 -16.31 -8.31 -40.40
C ALA A 56 -17.28 -7.21 -39.93
N ASP A 57 -16.84 -5.96 -40.17
CA ASP A 57 -17.55 -4.69 -40.36
C ASP A 57 -18.92 -4.40 -39.70
N ALA A 58 -18.85 -3.40 -38.81
CA ALA A 58 -19.66 -2.17 -38.70
C ALA A 58 -21.17 -2.18 -39.03
N SER A 59 -21.99 -1.76 -38.06
CA SER A 59 -22.85 -0.55 -38.19
C SER A 59 -23.60 -0.20 -36.90
N ARG A 60 -23.89 1.11 -36.80
CA ARG A 60 -24.78 1.83 -35.86
C ARG A 60 -26.11 1.12 -35.58
N THR A 61 -26.49 1.06 -34.30
CA THR A 61 -27.80 1.44 -33.70
C THR A 61 -27.69 1.23 -32.19
N GLU A 62 -27.80 2.28 -31.38
CA GLU A 62 -29.02 2.74 -30.71
C GLU A 62 -29.46 1.84 -29.53
N SER A 63 -29.43 2.45 -28.35
CA SER A 63 -30.19 2.19 -27.14
C SER A 63 -31.01 0.89 -27.04
N ALA A 64 -30.58 0.00 -26.15
CA ALA A 64 -31.48 -0.94 -25.48
C ALA A 64 -30.99 -1.22 -24.06
N GLU A 65 -31.92 -1.01 -23.12
CA GLU A 65 -31.79 -1.22 -21.68
C GLU A 65 -31.28 -2.62 -21.34
N LEU A 66 -30.20 -2.69 -20.55
CA LEU A 66 -29.82 -3.94 -19.90
C LEU A 66 -30.46 -4.01 -18.51
N ARG A 67 -31.35 -4.98 -18.41
CA ARG A 67 -32.09 -5.46 -17.24
C ARG A 67 -31.18 -5.56 -16.01
N ARG A 68 -31.57 -4.83 -14.96
CA ARG A 68 -31.01 -4.87 -13.60
C ARG A 68 -31.22 -6.27 -13.02
N VAL A 69 -30.14 -6.99 -12.72
CA VAL A 69 -30.16 -8.17 -11.86
C VAL A 69 -29.91 -7.67 -10.44
N GLU A 70 -30.91 -7.78 -9.57
CA GLU A 70 -30.79 -7.49 -8.13
C GLU A 70 -29.92 -8.53 -7.45
N PRO A 71 -28.87 -8.14 -6.70
CA PRO A 71 -28.29 -8.98 -5.67
C PRO A 71 -29.07 -8.81 -4.37
N ALA A 72 -29.48 -9.93 -3.79
CA ALA A 72 -30.12 -10.03 -2.48
C ALA A 72 -29.34 -9.25 -1.40
N ALA A 73 -30.06 -8.41 -0.66
CA ALA A 73 -29.55 -7.68 0.49
C ALA A 73 -29.20 -8.66 1.62
N ILE A 74 -27.91 -8.77 1.96
CA ILE A 74 -27.45 -9.35 3.21
C ILE A 74 -26.97 -8.19 4.10
N GLY A 75 -27.53 -8.12 5.30
CA GLY A 75 -27.53 -6.96 6.17
C GLY A 75 -26.15 -6.53 6.67
N ALA A 76 -25.77 -5.30 6.30
CA ALA A 76 -24.76 -4.50 7.00
C ALA A 76 -25.36 -3.28 7.71
N THR A 77 -26.68 -3.09 7.62
CA THR A 77 -27.38 -1.86 8.01
C THR A 77 -27.78 -1.80 9.49
N ASP A 78 -27.82 -2.94 10.20
CA ASP A 78 -28.33 -2.99 11.59
C ASP A 78 -27.25 -2.74 12.66
N ALA A 79 -25.97 -2.93 12.34
CA ALA A 79 -24.87 -2.73 13.29
C ALA A 79 -24.61 -1.23 13.58
N ILE A 80 -24.82 -0.36 12.60
CA ILE A 80 -24.58 1.09 12.73
C ILE A 80 -25.73 1.77 13.50
N ARG A 81 -26.96 1.25 13.40
CA ARG A 81 -28.13 1.87 14.04
C ARG A 81 -28.25 1.58 15.54
N ARG A 82 -27.68 0.48 16.03
CA ARG A 82 -27.86 0.03 17.43
C ARG A 82 -26.94 0.71 18.45
N VAL A 83 -25.87 1.38 18.02
CA VAL A 83 -24.89 2.00 18.92
C VAL A 83 -25.27 3.44 19.31
N MET A 84 -26.25 4.06 18.65
CA MET A 84 -26.48 5.51 18.73
C MET A 84 -27.59 6.01 19.67
N LEU A 85 -28.33 5.15 20.38
CA LEU A 85 -29.53 5.58 21.13
C LEU A 85 -29.43 5.57 22.67
N GLU A 86 -28.28 5.29 23.27
CA GLU A 86 -28.15 5.32 24.73
C GLU A 86 -26.89 6.04 25.20
N ARG A 87 -26.95 7.37 25.34
CA ARG A 87 -26.17 8.09 26.37
C ARG A 87 -26.98 9.26 26.94
N PRO A 88 -27.15 9.33 28.29
CA PRO A 88 -27.74 10.48 28.96
C PRO A 88 -26.71 11.62 29.14
N VAL A 89 -27.20 12.85 29.05
CA VAL A 89 -26.44 14.10 29.22
C VAL A 89 -26.21 14.38 30.72
N PRO A 90 -24.97 14.62 31.20
CA PRO A 90 -24.74 15.13 32.54
C PRO A 90 -24.73 16.67 32.55
N SER A 91 -25.51 17.24 33.46
CA SER A 91 -25.63 18.66 33.77
C SER A 91 -24.46 19.19 34.61
N LEU A 92 -23.96 20.38 34.25
CA LEU A 92 -22.92 21.18 34.92
C LEU A 92 -23.40 21.75 36.27
N PRO A 93 -22.54 21.82 37.32
CA PRO A 93 -22.76 22.73 38.43
C PRO A 93 -21.92 24.01 38.27
N GLY A 94 -22.58 25.14 38.55
CA GLY A 94 -22.07 26.49 38.44
C GLY A 94 -21.25 26.97 39.65
N SER A 95 -20.63 28.12 39.42
CA SER A 95 -19.75 28.90 40.29
C SER A 95 -20.47 29.55 41.48
N SER A 96 -19.78 29.62 42.63
CA SER A 96 -19.99 30.62 43.68
C SER A 96 -18.71 30.71 44.53
N VAL A 97 -17.86 31.72 44.31
CA VAL A 97 -17.74 32.99 45.07
C VAL A 97 -17.20 32.82 46.49
N SER A 98 -16.07 33.47 46.75
CA SER A 98 -15.38 33.62 48.04
C SER A 98 -15.58 35.05 48.57
N GLU A 99 -15.77 35.16 49.89
CA GLU A 99 -15.56 36.28 50.85
C GLU A 99 -16.39 35.90 52.10
N GLU A 100 -16.04 36.08 53.39
CA GLU A 100 -15.18 37.01 54.11
C GLU A 100 -15.07 36.56 55.61
N VAL A 101 -14.04 37.06 56.32
CA VAL A 101 -14.00 37.50 57.76
C VAL A 101 -14.19 36.44 58.87
N ASP A 102 -13.12 35.99 59.54
CA ASP A 102 -12.44 36.57 60.74
C ASP A 102 -13.32 36.73 62.00
N SER A 103 -12.98 36.00 63.07
CA SER A 103 -13.07 36.44 64.48
C SER A 103 -12.79 35.31 65.50
N ARG A 104 -11.82 35.58 66.39
CA ARG A 104 -11.67 35.14 67.81
C ARG A 104 -10.84 33.87 68.14
N ARG A 105 -9.61 34.15 68.60
CA ARG A 105 -8.93 33.54 69.79
C ARG A 105 -9.33 34.31 71.08
N PRO A 106 -8.90 33.96 72.32
CA PRO A 106 -8.16 32.80 72.87
C PRO A 106 -8.95 32.16 74.08
N ASP A 107 -8.62 30.99 74.65
CA ASP A 107 -7.60 30.73 75.67
C ASP A 107 -7.46 29.20 75.95
N ASP A 108 -6.23 28.69 75.86
CA ASP A 108 -5.50 27.65 76.64
C ASP A 108 -6.11 26.30 77.12
N PRO A 109 -5.29 25.26 77.47
CA PRO A 109 -3.87 25.03 77.23
C PRO A 109 -3.53 23.65 76.61
N VAL A 110 -2.29 23.59 76.14
CA VAL A 110 -1.41 22.48 75.73
C VAL A 110 -1.71 21.10 76.35
N SER A 111 -1.81 20.08 75.49
CA SER A 111 -1.45 18.68 75.79
C SER A 111 -0.79 18.06 74.56
N GLU A 112 0.37 17.44 74.79
CA GLU A 112 1.28 16.90 73.77
C GLU A 112 0.62 15.81 72.90
N PRO A 113 0.91 15.75 71.58
CA PRO A 113 0.35 14.74 70.71
C PRO A 113 1.05 13.39 70.88
N ALA A 114 0.23 12.34 70.93
CA ALA A 114 0.64 10.95 70.88
C ALA A 114 1.52 10.66 69.64
N PHE A 115 2.66 10.00 69.87
CA PHE A 115 3.52 9.48 68.82
C PHE A 115 2.72 8.54 67.92
N THR A 116 2.51 8.97 66.68
CA THR A 116 1.99 8.15 65.59
C THR A 116 3.13 7.26 65.12
N VAL A 117 2.99 5.94 65.30
CA VAL A 117 3.91 4.94 64.75
C VAL A 117 3.82 5.03 63.23
N LEU A 118 4.88 5.52 62.59
CA LEU A 118 5.02 5.52 61.14
C LEU A 118 5.07 4.07 60.64
N PRO A 119 4.35 3.71 59.56
CA PRO A 119 4.50 2.39 58.94
C PRO A 119 5.95 2.20 58.46
N GLU A 120 6.50 1.00 58.70
CA GLU A 120 7.82 0.60 58.23
C GLU A 120 8.00 0.93 56.74
N PRO A 121 9.15 1.50 56.34
CA PRO A 121 9.45 1.68 54.93
C PRO A 121 9.47 0.33 54.24
N VAL A 122 8.55 0.09 53.31
CA VAL A 122 8.67 -1.02 52.36
C VAL A 122 9.94 -0.77 51.56
N GLU A 123 10.99 -1.51 51.85
CA GLU A 123 12.24 -1.50 51.09
C GLU A 123 11.89 -1.67 49.60
N PRO A 124 12.36 -0.78 48.71
CA PRO A 124 12.14 -0.94 47.28
C PRO A 124 12.78 -2.27 46.87
N ALA A 125 11.95 -3.20 46.37
CA ALA A 125 12.38 -4.50 45.91
C ALA A 125 13.56 -4.31 44.94
N VAL A 126 14.72 -4.84 45.31
CA VAL A 126 15.91 -4.87 44.47
C VAL A 126 15.51 -5.53 43.15
N PRO A 127 15.70 -4.87 41.98
CA PRO A 127 15.36 -5.49 40.70
C PRO A 127 16.16 -6.80 40.55
N PRO A 128 15.53 -7.89 40.09
CA PRO A 128 16.21 -9.17 39.93
C PRO A 128 17.45 -9.01 39.04
N ALA A 129 18.54 -9.67 39.43
CA ALA A 129 19.78 -9.65 38.66
C ALA A 129 19.52 -10.12 37.20
N PRO A 130 20.15 -9.50 36.19
CA PRO A 130 19.94 -9.86 34.80
C PRO A 130 20.39 -11.31 34.55
N LEU A 131 19.56 -12.08 33.84
CA LEU A 131 19.86 -13.46 33.47
C LEU A 131 21.14 -13.52 32.60
N PRO A 132 21.97 -14.56 32.74
CA PRO A 132 23.09 -14.78 31.84
C PRO A 132 22.58 -14.91 30.40
N THR A 133 23.29 -14.28 29.46
CA THR A 133 22.92 -14.26 28.05
C THR A 133 24.01 -14.86 27.18
N ARG A 134 23.60 -15.46 26.06
CA ARG A 134 24.49 -16.00 25.04
C ARG A 134 24.00 -15.64 23.62
N PRO A 135 24.91 -15.35 22.68
CA PRO A 135 24.52 -14.98 21.32
C PRO A 135 23.88 -16.15 20.57
N ILE A 136 22.88 -15.85 19.73
CA ILE A 136 22.27 -16.80 18.80
C ILE A 136 23.18 -16.92 17.56
N ALA A 137 23.52 -18.14 17.15
CA ALA A 137 24.33 -18.36 15.95
C ALA A 137 23.62 -17.80 14.70
N GLN A 138 24.36 -17.24 13.74
CA GLN A 138 23.77 -16.52 12.60
C GLN A 138 22.77 -17.35 11.80
N ALA A 139 23.05 -18.63 11.57
CA ALA A 139 22.15 -19.54 10.87
C ALA A 139 20.88 -19.83 11.66
N GLU A 140 21.00 -20.05 12.99
CA GLU A 140 19.87 -20.22 13.90
C GLU A 140 19.02 -18.94 13.96
N ARG A 141 19.67 -17.78 14.02
CA ARG A 141 19.01 -16.47 14.02
C ARG A 141 18.18 -16.26 12.76
N ALA A 142 18.77 -16.48 11.59
CA ALA A 142 18.07 -16.34 10.31
C ALA A 142 16.87 -17.29 10.20
N ALA A 143 17.05 -18.54 10.64
CA ALA A 143 15.98 -19.53 10.71
C ALA A 143 14.84 -19.11 11.64
N LEU A 144 15.18 -18.62 12.84
CA LEU A 144 14.22 -18.17 13.83
C LEU A 144 13.42 -16.97 13.31
N VAL A 145 14.09 -15.98 12.72
CA VAL A 145 13.45 -14.81 12.08
C VAL A 145 12.42 -15.28 11.05
N GLN A 146 12.83 -16.12 10.09
CA GLN A 146 11.95 -16.59 9.03
C GLN A 146 10.72 -17.33 9.59
N GLN A 147 10.93 -18.15 10.63
CA GLN A 147 9.87 -18.94 11.25
C GLN A 147 8.88 -18.06 12.02
N LEU A 148 9.37 -17.08 12.79
CA LEU A 148 8.53 -16.15 13.54
C LEU A 148 7.72 -15.24 12.62
N GLU A 149 8.31 -14.72 11.54
CA GLU A 149 7.60 -13.95 10.53
C GLU A 149 6.51 -14.76 9.80
N GLN A 150 6.65 -16.09 9.77
CA GLN A 150 5.61 -16.98 9.24
C GLN A 150 4.48 -17.18 10.26
N PHE A 151 4.81 -17.54 11.49
CA PHE A 151 3.82 -17.75 12.54
C PHE A 151 3.05 -16.48 12.92
N ALA A 152 3.68 -15.30 12.80
CA ALA A 152 3.01 -14.04 13.05
C ALA A 152 1.84 -13.77 12.10
N GLU A 153 1.76 -14.43 10.93
CA GLU A 153 0.57 -14.32 10.07
C GLU A 153 -0.70 -14.88 10.73
N GLU A 154 -0.57 -15.84 11.65
CA GLU A 154 -1.70 -16.37 12.43
C GLU A 154 -2.30 -15.30 13.35
N LEU A 155 -1.53 -14.25 13.67
CA LEU A 155 -1.98 -13.15 14.52
C LEU A 155 -3.01 -12.23 13.84
N LEU A 156 -3.25 -12.41 12.55
CA LEU A 156 -4.27 -11.66 11.82
C LEU A 156 -5.68 -12.03 12.31
N GLU A 157 -5.92 -13.33 12.47
CA GLU A 157 -7.19 -13.90 12.90
C GLU A 157 -7.29 -14.01 14.42
N ASN A 158 -6.17 -14.32 15.11
CA ASN A 158 -6.15 -14.54 16.56
C ASN A 158 -5.17 -13.56 17.24
N PRO A 159 -5.54 -12.86 18.32
CA PRO A 159 -4.62 -11.94 18.99
C PRO A 159 -3.43 -12.64 19.69
N ARG A 160 -3.47 -13.96 19.82
CA ARG A 160 -2.43 -14.80 20.44
C ARG A 160 -2.29 -16.09 19.63
N ALA A 161 -1.05 -16.55 19.45
CA ALA A 161 -0.73 -17.84 18.85
C ALA A 161 0.32 -18.57 19.69
N GLU A 162 0.18 -19.89 19.83
CA GLU A 162 1.14 -20.74 20.50
C GLU A 162 1.62 -21.80 19.52
N VAL A 163 2.92 -21.82 19.27
CA VAL A 163 3.53 -22.64 18.22
C VAL A 163 4.69 -23.42 18.79
N SER A 164 4.89 -24.64 18.28
CA SER A 164 6.05 -25.47 18.62
C SER A 164 6.61 -26.09 17.36
N TRP A 165 7.93 -26.19 17.28
CA TRP A 165 8.62 -26.77 16.13
C TRP A 165 9.94 -27.39 16.56
N GLU A 166 10.50 -28.22 15.68
CA GLU A 166 11.79 -28.87 15.89
C GLU A 166 12.73 -28.48 14.74
N ARG A 167 14.00 -28.22 15.08
CA ARG A 167 15.05 -27.92 14.10
C ARG A 167 16.38 -28.38 14.65
N ASP A 168 17.17 -29.07 13.83
CA ASP A 168 18.50 -29.56 14.19
C ASP A 168 18.50 -30.37 15.51
N GLY A 169 17.45 -31.18 15.72
CA GLY A 169 17.24 -32.00 16.94
C GLY A 169 16.85 -31.21 18.19
N ARG A 170 16.65 -29.89 18.07
CA ARG A 170 16.27 -28.98 19.15
C ARG A 170 14.81 -28.60 19.06
N ARG A 171 14.08 -28.71 20.17
CA ARG A 171 12.67 -28.31 20.27
C ARG A 171 12.56 -26.85 20.70
N TYR A 172 11.79 -26.10 19.92
CA TYR A 172 11.43 -24.72 20.15
C TYR A 172 9.93 -24.61 20.44
N SER A 173 9.57 -23.62 21.24
CA SER A 173 8.21 -23.16 21.41
C SER A 173 8.18 -21.64 21.40
N ALA A 174 7.11 -21.05 20.88
CA ALA A 174 6.92 -19.61 20.95
C ALA A 174 5.47 -19.28 21.30
N VAL A 175 5.31 -18.23 22.12
CA VAL A 175 4.03 -17.57 22.36
C VAL A 175 4.09 -16.22 21.69
N LEU A 176 3.22 -16.00 20.71
CA LEU A 176 3.12 -14.74 19.99
C LEU A 176 1.89 -13.99 20.47
N ILE A 177 2.04 -12.70 20.76
CA ILE A 177 0.95 -11.85 21.24
C ILE A 177 0.95 -10.57 20.41
N ARG A 178 -0.20 -10.26 19.79
CA ARG A 178 -0.41 -9.01 19.05
C ARG A 178 -0.63 -7.85 20.03
N GLU A 179 0.16 -6.80 19.90
CA GLU A 179 -0.04 -5.56 20.63
C GLU A 179 -1.20 -4.78 20.00
N ARG A 180 -2.09 -4.24 20.83
CA ARG A 180 -3.17 -3.36 20.34
C ARG A 180 -2.57 -2.00 19.99
N VAL A 181 -2.99 -1.45 18.85
CA VAL A 181 -2.60 -0.12 18.41
C VAL A 181 -3.64 0.89 18.89
N SER A 182 -3.18 1.99 19.48
CA SER A 182 -4.03 3.06 20.03
C SER A 182 -4.23 4.26 19.08
N ASP A 183 -3.53 4.29 17.95
CA ASP A 183 -3.49 5.41 17.00
C ASP A 183 -3.60 4.87 15.56
N GLY A 184 -4.42 5.52 14.73
CA GLY A 184 -4.56 5.18 13.30
C GLY A 184 -3.24 5.25 12.52
N MET A 185 -2.26 6.03 12.97
CA MET A 185 -0.96 6.18 12.32
C MET A 185 0.13 5.22 12.82
N ALA A 186 -0.08 4.54 13.94
CA ALA A 186 0.93 3.64 14.48
C ALA A 186 0.98 2.31 13.70
N LEU A 187 2.19 1.76 13.59
CA LEU A 187 2.42 0.43 13.01
C LEU A 187 1.98 -0.64 14.01
N GLU A 188 1.32 -1.68 13.51
CA GLU A 188 0.92 -2.84 14.33
C GLU A 188 2.14 -3.67 14.73
N ARG A 189 2.13 -4.18 15.95
CA ARG A 189 3.25 -4.91 16.54
C ARG A 189 2.83 -6.23 17.15
N ALA A 190 3.78 -7.13 17.27
CA ALA A 190 3.65 -8.35 18.03
C ALA A 190 4.94 -8.63 18.82
N ILE A 191 4.79 -9.34 19.92
CA ILE A 191 5.90 -9.86 20.71
C ILE A 191 5.86 -11.38 20.60
N ALA A 192 7.00 -11.98 20.28
CA ALA A 192 7.20 -13.42 20.38
C ALA A 192 8.13 -13.72 21.56
N GLU A 193 7.63 -14.47 22.53
CA GLU A 193 8.45 -15.09 23.57
C GLU A 193 8.81 -16.49 23.10
N VAL A 194 10.07 -16.69 22.71
CA VAL A 194 10.56 -17.96 22.20
C VAL A 194 11.34 -18.66 23.31
N SER A 195 11.08 -19.95 23.50
CA SER A 195 11.88 -20.80 24.35
C SER A 195 12.41 -22.03 23.62
N ALA A 196 13.59 -22.48 24.01
CA ALA A 196 14.23 -23.64 23.43
C ALA A 196 14.95 -24.46 24.52
N ALA A 197 14.83 -25.78 24.46
CA ALA A 197 15.55 -26.66 25.38
C ALA A 197 17.00 -26.85 24.89
N ASP A 198 17.98 -26.73 25.79
CA ASP A 198 19.38 -27.07 25.52
C ASP A 198 19.94 -27.91 26.68
N GLY A 199 19.94 -29.24 26.50
CA GLY A 199 20.24 -30.15 27.60
C GLY A 199 19.26 -29.98 28.76
N SER A 200 19.77 -29.66 29.96
CA SER A 200 18.97 -29.35 31.14
C SER A 200 18.59 -27.87 31.26
N GLN A 201 19.10 -26.99 30.40
CA GLN A 201 18.85 -25.55 30.45
C GLN A 201 17.68 -25.17 29.54
N ARG A 202 16.87 -24.21 30.00
CA ARG A 202 15.86 -23.57 29.18
C ARG A 202 16.37 -22.22 28.72
N LEU A 203 16.41 -22.00 27.41
CA LEU A 203 16.72 -20.69 26.85
C LEU A 203 15.44 -19.96 26.51
N ILE A 204 15.45 -18.65 26.70
CA ILE A 204 14.34 -17.77 26.34
C ILE A 204 14.87 -16.55 25.59
N THR A 205 14.18 -16.10 24.56
CA THR A 205 14.43 -14.80 23.93
C THR A 205 13.10 -14.12 23.62
N ARG A 206 13.10 -12.79 23.66
CA ARG A 206 11.93 -11.97 23.33
C ARG A 206 12.22 -11.24 22.03
N VAL A 207 11.36 -11.44 21.04
CA VAL A 207 11.50 -10.88 19.69
C VAL A 207 10.33 -9.94 19.42
N GLY A 208 10.62 -8.67 19.14
CA GLY A 208 9.64 -7.73 18.61
C GLY A 208 9.44 -7.97 17.12
N LEU A 209 8.19 -7.90 16.65
CA LEU A 209 7.79 -8.05 15.26
C LEU A 209 6.93 -6.86 14.87
N ASN A 210 7.25 -6.20 13.77
CA ASN A 210 6.46 -5.11 13.20
C ASN A 210 5.66 -5.65 12.01
N ARG A 211 4.34 -5.47 12.03
CA ARG A 211 3.49 -5.75 10.88
C ARG A 211 3.70 -4.66 9.85
N LEU A 212 4.06 -5.04 8.62
CA LEU A 212 4.32 -4.06 7.58
C LEU A 212 3.03 -3.41 7.09
N ALA A 213 3.04 -2.09 6.97
CA ALA A 213 2.02 -1.33 6.28
C ALA A 213 2.20 -1.42 4.76
N PHE A 214 1.12 -1.32 3.98
CA PHE A 214 1.26 -1.20 2.52
C PHE A 214 2.04 0.06 2.13
N SER A 215 1.99 1.10 2.96
CA SER A 215 2.75 2.33 2.75
C SER A 215 4.26 2.14 2.85
N GLN A 216 4.75 1.04 3.43
CA GLN A 216 6.19 0.72 3.46
C GLN A 216 6.72 0.19 2.13
N PHE A 217 5.84 -0.13 1.17
CA PHE A 217 6.25 -0.51 -0.18
C PHE A 217 6.16 0.72 -1.09
N THR A 218 7.27 1.11 -1.72
CA THR A 218 7.24 2.13 -2.79
C THR A 218 6.23 1.74 -3.86
N GLN A 219 6.28 0.47 -4.27
CA GLN A 219 5.26 -0.09 -5.15
C GLN A 219 4.95 -1.55 -4.78
N MET A 220 3.66 -1.85 -4.67
CA MET A 220 3.13 -3.20 -4.51
C MET A 220 2.02 -3.43 -5.55
N VAL A 221 2.14 -4.49 -6.35
CA VAL A 221 1.10 -4.86 -7.33
C VAL A 221 0.68 -6.31 -7.14
N ASP A 222 -0.59 -6.57 -6.89
CA ASP A 222 -1.09 -7.94 -6.77
C ASP A 222 -0.92 -8.68 -8.12
N ARG A 223 -1.67 -8.27 -9.13
CA ARG A 223 -1.63 -8.84 -10.47
C ARG A 223 -1.18 -7.79 -11.48
N TRP A 224 0.04 -7.95 -11.97
CA TRP A 224 0.57 -7.15 -13.05
C TRP A 224 -0.26 -7.36 -14.32
N ASP A 225 -0.63 -6.26 -14.99
CA ASP A 225 -1.34 -6.33 -16.26
C ASP A 225 -0.33 -6.73 -17.35
N PRO A 226 -0.55 -7.84 -18.10
CA PRO A 226 0.38 -8.28 -19.14
C PRO A 226 0.64 -7.25 -20.24
N MET A 227 -0.25 -6.27 -20.43
CA MET A 227 -0.10 -5.19 -21.41
C MET A 227 0.70 -4.00 -20.87
N VAL A 228 1.07 -4.01 -19.58
CA VAL A 228 1.82 -2.93 -18.94
C VAL A 228 3.29 -3.34 -18.87
N GLN A 229 4.16 -2.47 -19.37
CA GLN A 229 5.60 -2.66 -19.38
C GLN A 229 6.25 -1.54 -18.56
N LEU A 230 7.24 -1.89 -17.74
CA LEU A 230 8.15 -0.92 -17.15
C LEU A 230 9.21 -0.57 -18.20
N HIS A 231 9.34 0.71 -18.54
CA HIS A 231 10.23 1.17 -19.61
C HIS A 231 11.09 2.37 -19.19
N ASP A 232 10.53 3.58 -19.14
CA ASP A 232 11.24 4.79 -18.70
C ASP A 232 10.98 5.08 -17.20
N ASP A 233 10.56 4.05 -16.46
CA ASP A 233 10.11 4.19 -15.07
C ASP A 233 11.27 4.18 -14.08
N GLU A 234 11.17 5.02 -13.05
CA GLU A 234 12.11 5.07 -11.93
C GLU A 234 11.39 4.82 -10.61
N ILE A 235 11.77 3.76 -9.90
CA ILE A 235 11.17 3.34 -8.63
C ILE A 235 12.27 3.26 -7.57
N VAL A 236 12.12 4.06 -6.52
CA VAL A 236 13.11 4.16 -5.43
C VAL A 236 12.52 3.61 -4.14
N GLY A 237 13.02 2.46 -3.69
CA GLY A 237 12.62 1.78 -2.45
C GLY A 237 12.04 0.39 -2.68
N ARG A 238 11.27 -0.12 -1.71
CA ARG A 238 10.78 -1.52 -1.72
C ARG A 238 9.78 -1.75 -2.87
N PHE A 239 10.06 -2.74 -3.71
CA PHE A 239 9.16 -3.17 -4.79
C PHE A 239 8.71 -4.61 -4.57
N HIS A 240 7.40 -4.85 -4.71
CA HIS A 240 6.83 -6.19 -4.66
C HIS A 240 5.73 -6.41 -5.70
N THR A 241 5.66 -7.63 -6.25
CA THR A 241 4.44 -8.07 -6.93
C THR A 241 4.12 -9.54 -6.66
N ASN A 242 2.84 -9.90 -6.59
CA ASN A 242 2.44 -11.30 -6.44
C ASN A 242 2.50 -12.09 -7.77
N SER A 243 2.77 -11.42 -8.89
CA SER A 243 2.75 -12.02 -10.23
C SER A 243 4.00 -11.68 -11.05
N ARG A 244 4.09 -12.19 -12.28
CA ARG A 244 5.17 -11.82 -13.21
C ARG A 244 4.91 -10.40 -13.70
N PHE A 245 5.93 -9.55 -13.70
CA PHE A 245 5.90 -8.22 -14.29
C PHE A 245 6.70 -8.18 -15.59
N ASN A 246 6.47 -7.15 -16.41
CA ASN A 246 7.11 -7.01 -17.71
C ASN A 246 8.03 -5.79 -17.75
N LEU A 247 9.21 -5.98 -18.33
CA LEU A 247 10.18 -4.93 -18.62
C LEU A 247 10.27 -4.74 -20.13
N LEU A 248 10.38 -3.49 -20.55
CA LEU A 248 10.81 -3.09 -21.88
C LEU A 248 12.07 -2.24 -21.72
N TYR A 249 13.09 -2.47 -22.54
CA TYR A 249 14.25 -1.58 -22.60
C TYR A 249 14.90 -1.56 -23.98
N ASP A 250 15.60 -0.48 -24.27
CA ASP A 250 16.41 -0.33 -25.47
C ASP A 250 17.83 0.20 -25.15
N THR A 251 18.56 0.56 -26.20
CA THR A 251 19.93 1.09 -26.07
C THR A 251 20.03 2.39 -25.25
N ARG A 252 18.96 3.17 -25.15
CA ARG A 252 18.89 4.49 -24.52
C ARG A 252 18.08 4.48 -23.23
N THR A 253 16.96 3.76 -23.21
CA THR A 253 15.99 3.78 -22.12
C THR A 253 15.86 2.42 -21.46
N ALA A 254 15.84 2.39 -20.14
CA ALA A 254 15.62 1.20 -19.34
C ALA A 254 15.05 1.60 -17.98
N PRO A 255 14.20 0.76 -17.37
CA PRO A 255 13.62 1.08 -16.09
C PRO A 255 14.69 0.98 -15.00
N LYS A 256 14.49 1.72 -13.92
CA LYS A 256 15.40 1.77 -12.78
C LYS A 256 14.63 1.42 -11.50
N LEU A 257 14.89 0.25 -10.95
CA LEU A 257 14.32 -0.19 -9.68
C LEU A 257 15.44 -0.21 -8.65
N LEU A 258 15.60 0.91 -7.95
CA LEU A 258 16.80 1.19 -7.15
C LEU A 258 16.84 0.43 -5.82
N GLY A 259 15.70 -0.02 -5.31
CA GLY A 259 15.61 -0.85 -4.11
C GLY A 259 15.58 -2.34 -4.41
N LYS A 260 15.44 -3.14 -3.35
CA LYS A 260 15.25 -4.59 -3.48
C LYS A 260 13.92 -4.89 -4.16
N VAL A 261 13.98 -5.70 -5.21
CA VAL A 261 12.81 -6.17 -5.96
C VAL A 261 12.44 -7.57 -5.50
N THR A 262 11.17 -7.77 -5.15
CA THR A 262 10.65 -9.07 -4.77
C THR A 262 9.45 -9.46 -5.62
N THR A 263 9.30 -10.75 -5.94
CA THR A 263 8.10 -11.25 -6.60
C THR A 263 7.73 -12.65 -6.10
N ALA A 264 6.44 -12.89 -5.91
CA ALA A 264 5.94 -14.23 -5.61
C ALA A 264 5.99 -15.17 -6.82
N ALA A 265 6.09 -14.61 -8.04
CA ALA A 265 6.27 -15.39 -9.24
C ALA A 265 7.69 -15.95 -9.38
N GLY A 266 7.86 -16.91 -10.28
CA GLY A 266 9.16 -17.50 -10.59
C GLY A 266 10.13 -16.60 -11.34
N GLY A 267 9.72 -15.38 -11.74
CA GLY A 267 10.54 -14.46 -12.54
C GLY A 267 9.74 -13.29 -13.10
N PHE A 268 10.32 -12.61 -14.09
CA PHE A 268 9.73 -11.50 -14.84
C PHE A 268 9.97 -11.69 -16.33
N THR A 269 9.17 -11.03 -17.17
CA THR A 269 9.37 -10.99 -18.62
C THR A 269 10.22 -9.78 -18.96
N ALA A 270 11.18 -9.94 -19.85
CA ALA A 270 12.02 -8.84 -20.32
C ALA A 270 12.09 -8.87 -21.84
N GLU A 271 11.61 -7.80 -22.46
CA GLU A 271 11.74 -7.55 -23.89
C GLU A 271 12.71 -6.39 -24.08
N GLY A 272 13.70 -6.55 -24.96
CA GLY A 272 14.58 -5.43 -25.23
C GLY A 272 15.53 -5.60 -26.39
N ARG A 273 15.98 -4.45 -26.91
CA ARG A 273 17.02 -4.36 -27.94
C ARG A 273 18.29 -3.76 -27.34
N GLY A 274 19.30 -4.60 -27.15
CA GLY A 274 20.61 -4.18 -26.64
C GLY A 274 21.11 -5.05 -25.50
N ARG A 275 22.38 -4.88 -25.13
CA ARG A 275 23.00 -5.61 -24.02
C ARG A 275 22.89 -4.79 -22.74
N ARG A 276 21.87 -5.05 -21.92
CA ARG A 276 21.72 -4.50 -20.57
C ARG A 276 21.91 -5.61 -19.54
N ARG A 277 22.64 -5.35 -18.45
CA ARG A 277 22.74 -6.33 -17.36
C ARG A 277 21.59 -6.10 -16.40
N HIS A 278 21.08 -7.18 -15.82
CA HIS A 278 20.05 -7.07 -14.77
C HIS A 278 20.50 -6.19 -13.60
N ALA A 279 21.79 -6.16 -13.27
CA ALA A 279 22.34 -5.28 -12.22
C ALA A 279 22.22 -3.79 -12.55
N ASP A 280 22.10 -3.41 -13.83
CA ASP A 280 21.91 -2.01 -14.23
C ASP A 280 20.44 -1.56 -14.03
N ILE A 281 19.48 -2.51 -14.06
CA ILE A 281 18.04 -2.28 -13.84
C ILE A 281 17.68 -2.47 -12.35
N PHE A 282 18.30 -3.45 -11.70
CA PHE A 282 18.04 -3.92 -10.33
C PHE A 282 19.29 -3.83 -9.45
N PRO A 283 19.84 -2.64 -9.17
CA PRO A 283 21.01 -2.50 -8.30
C PRO A 283 20.77 -3.05 -6.89
N GLY A 284 19.53 -3.02 -6.39
CA GLY A 284 19.14 -3.63 -5.10
C GLY A 284 18.91 -5.14 -5.14
N GLY A 285 19.08 -5.78 -6.31
CA GLY A 285 18.86 -7.21 -6.52
C GLY A 285 17.39 -7.61 -6.67
N VAL A 286 17.18 -8.84 -7.16
CA VAL A 286 15.85 -9.44 -7.38
C VAL A 286 15.73 -10.74 -6.61
N GLN A 287 14.63 -10.91 -5.88
CA GLN A 287 14.27 -12.17 -5.22
C GLN A 287 12.92 -12.68 -5.74
N THR A 288 12.94 -13.82 -6.43
CA THR A 288 11.74 -14.50 -6.96
C THR A 288 11.21 -15.56 -5.98
N ARG A 289 9.99 -16.06 -6.22
CA ARG A 289 9.33 -17.09 -5.40
C ARG A 289 9.25 -16.71 -3.92
N THR A 290 9.11 -15.42 -3.63
CA THR A 290 8.76 -14.99 -2.28
C THR A 290 7.32 -15.40 -1.98
N ARG A 291 6.93 -15.38 -0.71
CA ARG A 291 5.51 -15.55 -0.36
C ARG A 291 4.69 -14.38 -1.01
N PRO A 292 3.40 -14.52 -1.31
CA PRO A 292 2.55 -13.41 -1.77
C PRO A 292 2.14 -12.48 -0.60
N ILE A 293 1.95 -11.19 -0.89
CA ILE A 293 1.34 -10.22 0.02
C ILE A 293 -0.15 -10.11 -0.29
N ARG A 294 -1.01 -10.50 0.65
CA ARG A 294 -2.48 -10.51 0.44
C ARG A 294 -3.06 -9.10 0.59
N LEU A 295 -3.86 -8.69 -0.40
CA LEU A 295 -4.67 -7.47 -0.31
C LEU A 295 -5.90 -7.76 0.57
N PRO A 296 -6.32 -6.82 1.45
CA PRO A 296 -7.59 -6.93 2.16
C PRO A 296 -8.78 -6.85 1.18
N ASP A 297 -9.79 -7.69 1.40
CA ASP A 297 -11.03 -7.70 0.59
C ASP A 297 -11.82 -6.38 0.70
N SER A 298 -11.75 -5.76 1.89
CA SER A 298 -12.29 -4.43 2.14
C SER A 298 -11.33 -3.67 3.06
N PRO A 299 -10.56 -2.69 2.55
CA PRO A 299 -9.76 -1.80 3.37
C PRO A 299 -10.63 -0.75 4.11
N GLY A 300 -11.97 -0.77 3.91
CA GLY A 300 -12.94 0.16 4.47
C GLY A 300 -12.94 0.30 5.99
N PRO A 301 -13.51 1.41 6.50
CA PRO A 301 -12.88 2.15 7.57
C PRO A 301 -13.02 1.48 8.94
N PHE A 302 -11.92 0.89 9.39
CA PHE A 302 -11.24 1.28 10.64
C PHE A 302 -11.95 0.97 11.96
N HIS A 303 -11.77 -0.26 12.46
CA HIS A 303 -11.95 -0.60 13.88
C HIS A 303 -11.20 0.35 14.85
N TRP A 304 -10.21 1.10 14.35
CA TRP A 304 -9.47 2.12 15.09
C TRP A 304 -10.06 3.54 14.97
N ALA A 305 -10.77 3.89 13.89
CA ALA A 305 -11.32 5.26 13.72
C ALA A 305 -12.45 5.53 14.70
N SER A 306 -13.20 4.50 15.10
CA SER A 306 -14.19 4.56 16.17
C SER A 306 -13.59 4.73 17.57
N GLN A 307 -12.27 4.74 17.71
CA GLN A 307 -11.55 4.87 18.99
C GLN A 307 -10.78 6.19 19.11
N ASP A 308 -10.62 6.92 18.01
CA ASP A 308 -10.05 8.25 18.02
C ASP A 308 -11.18 9.27 18.23
N ASP A 309 -11.55 9.50 19.50
CA ASP A 309 -12.56 10.50 19.92
C ASP A 309 -12.20 11.95 19.49
N HIS A 310 -11.06 12.13 18.85
CA HIS A 310 -10.51 13.41 18.44
C HIS A 310 -10.44 13.57 16.92
N ALA A 311 -10.62 12.50 16.16
CA ALA A 311 -10.68 12.47 14.70
C ALA A 311 -11.76 13.40 14.12
N HIS A 312 -11.44 14.11 13.04
CA HIS A 312 -12.43 14.87 12.27
C HIS A 312 -12.92 14.00 11.12
N VAL A 313 -14.14 13.49 11.21
CA VAL A 313 -14.74 12.66 10.16
C VAL A 313 -15.75 13.47 9.35
N HIS A 314 -15.60 13.45 8.03
CA HIS A 314 -16.53 14.07 7.09
C HIS A 314 -16.98 13.04 6.06
N GLU A 315 -18.28 12.76 6.07
CA GLU A 315 -18.92 11.81 5.18
C GLU A 315 -19.52 12.47 3.93
N PHE A 316 -19.32 11.83 2.78
CA PHE A 316 -19.85 12.26 1.48
C PHE A 316 -20.85 11.25 0.95
N THR A 317 -22.11 11.68 0.80
CA THR A 317 -23.21 10.85 0.26
C THR A 317 -23.42 11.02 -1.24
N SER A 318 -22.68 11.93 -1.88
CA SER A 318 -22.73 12.20 -3.32
C SER A 318 -21.35 12.55 -3.85
N ASP A 319 -21.16 12.42 -5.17
CA ASP A 319 -19.89 12.74 -5.83
C ASP A 319 -19.44 14.16 -5.45
N ALA A 320 -18.19 14.28 -5.00
CA ALA A 320 -17.65 15.54 -4.51
C ALA A 320 -16.28 15.84 -5.12
N ARG A 321 -16.06 17.11 -5.46
CA ARG A 321 -14.74 17.65 -5.79
C ARG A 321 -14.15 18.36 -4.61
N ILE A 322 -13.13 17.76 -4.01
CA ILE A 322 -12.39 18.24 -2.85
C ILE A 322 -11.12 18.95 -3.34
N ARG A 323 -10.86 20.14 -2.80
CA ARG A 323 -9.60 20.85 -2.98
C ARG A 323 -8.99 21.16 -1.62
N PHE A 324 -7.81 20.59 -1.36
CA PHE A 324 -7.01 20.88 -0.18
C PHE A 324 -6.33 22.25 -0.32
N LEU A 325 -6.26 22.97 0.80
CA LEU A 325 -5.67 24.30 0.88
C LEU A 325 -4.42 24.27 1.74
N GLY A 326 -3.42 25.07 1.37
CA GLY A 326 -2.18 25.20 2.14
C GLY A 326 -2.35 25.78 3.55
N SER A 327 -3.55 26.27 3.90
CA SER A 327 -3.92 26.67 5.25
C SER A 327 -4.22 25.49 6.18
N GLY A 328 -4.36 24.26 5.68
CA GLY A 328 -4.78 23.08 6.44
C GLY A 328 -6.27 22.73 6.29
N GLY A 329 -7.06 23.65 5.73
CA GLY A 329 -8.46 23.43 5.39
C GLY A 329 -8.67 22.73 4.04
N TYR A 330 -9.94 22.52 3.70
CA TYR A 330 -10.35 22.03 2.38
C TYR A 330 -11.71 22.58 1.97
N THR A 331 -11.90 22.74 0.66
CA THR A 331 -13.19 23.06 0.04
C THR A 331 -13.75 21.83 -0.62
N TRP A 332 -15.08 21.75 -0.75
CA TRP A 332 -15.69 20.77 -1.62
C TRP A 332 -16.92 21.30 -2.34
N ARG A 333 -17.22 20.67 -3.49
CA ARG A 333 -18.44 20.94 -4.26
C ARG A 333 -19.04 19.63 -4.75
N THR A 334 -20.29 19.39 -4.39
CA THR A 334 -21.10 18.31 -4.95
C THR A 334 -21.78 18.77 -6.24
N ARG A 335 -22.31 17.84 -7.05
CA ARG A 335 -22.97 18.20 -8.32
C ARG A 335 -24.21 19.09 -8.12
N ASP A 336 -24.94 18.86 -7.03
CA ASP A 336 -26.25 19.47 -6.78
C ASP A 336 -26.15 20.74 -5.91
N ALA A 337 -24.97 21.04 -5.36
CA ALA A 337 -24.74 22.23 -4.56
C ALA A 337 -24.37 23.44 -5.43
N ALA A 338 -25.14 24.51 -5.30
CA ALA A 338 -24.86 25.79 -5.95
C ALA A 338 -23.63 26.50 -5.35
N GLN A 339 -23.32 26.26 -4.08
CA GLN A 339 -22.22 26.90 -3.37
C GLN A 339 -21.12 25.88 -3.05
N THR A 340 -19.88 26.35 -3.10
CA THR A 340 -18.72 25.59 -2.62
C THR A 340 -18.74 25.64 -1.09
N GLN A 341 -18.68 24.48 -0.46
CA GLN A 341 -18.61 24.35 0.98
C GLN A 341 -17.15 24.35 1.43
N TYR A 342 -16.89 24.74 2.68
CA TYR A 342 -15.55 25.02 3.16
C TYR A 342 -15.38 24.68 4.64
N VAL A 343 -14.20 24.19 4.98
CA VAL A 343 -13.69 24.05 6.36
C VAL A 343 -12.33 24.74 6.41
N ASP A 344 -12.19 25.73 7.32
CA ASP A 344 -11.00 26.59 7.49
C ASP A 344 -10.26 26.34 8.80
N GLU A 345 -10.32 25.13 9.33
CA GLU A 345 -9.75 24.85 10.64
C GLU A 345 -8.51 23.98 10.47
N PRO A 346 -7.30 24.56 10.56
CA PRO A 346 -6.09 23.78 10.71
C PRO A 346 -6.24 22.90 11.94
N THR A 347 -5.99 21.61 11.79
CA THR A 347 -6.08 20.66 12.90
C THR A 347 -4.84 19.79 12.94
N ASP A 348 -4.28 19.63 14.13
CA ASP A 348 -3.20 18.68 14.38
C ASP A 348 -3.72 17.23 14.41
N ARG A 349 -5.04 17.07 14.39
CA ARG A 349 -5.73 15.79 14.47
C ARG A 349 -5.96 15.22 13.06
N PRO A 350 -6.04 13.90 12.92
CA PRO A 350 -6.37 13.30 11.63
C PRO A 350 -7.75 13.72 11.09
N VAL A 351 -7.80 14.02 9.79
CA VAL A 351 -9.02 14.30 9.03
C VAL A 351 -9.34 13.12 8.12
N TYR A 352 -10.56 12.58 8.23
CA TYR A 352 -11.06 11.45 7.47
C TYR A 352 -12.18 11.90 6.53
N LEU A 353 -11.92 11.87 5.23
CA LEU A 353 -12.90 12.17 4.19
C LEU A 353 -13.43 10.85 3.62
N ILE A 354 -14.66 10.48 4.01
CA ILE A 354 -15.22 9.13 3.80
C ILE A 354 -16.38 9.20 2.82
N ALA A 355 -16.28 8.52 1.69
CA ALA A 355 -17.39 8.40 0.73
C ALA A 355 -18.31 7.21 1.04
N ALA A 356 -19.61 7.41 0.85
CA ALA A 356 -20.61 6.36 0.86
C ALA A 356 -20.43 5.38 -0.32
N PRO A 357 -21.04 4.18 -0.27
CA PRO A 357 -21.03 3.23 -1.38
C PRO A 357 -21.46 3.88 -2.71
N GLY A 358 -20.65 3.70 -3.76
CA GLY A 358 -20.92 4.23 -5.09
C GLY A 358 -20.49 5.69 -5.32
N VAL A 359 -20.02 6.40 -4.30
CA VAL A 359 -19.61 7.82 -4.40
C VAL A 359 -18.17 7.96 -4.88
N ALA A 360 -17.95 8.82 -5.88
CA ALA A 360 -16.61 9.19 -6.33
C ALA A 360 -16.11 10.47 -5.65
N LEU A 361 -14.88 10.43 -5.13
CA LEU A 361 -14.21 11.61 -4.57
C LEU A 361 -13.12 12.09 -5.54
N HIS A 362 -13.21 13.34 -5.95
CA HIS A 362 -12.27 13.98 -6.86
C HIS A 362 -11.35 14.89 -6.05
N VAL A 363 -10.04 14.77 -6.17
CA VAL A 363 -9.08 15.41 -5.25
C VAL A 363 -7.98 16.16 -6.01
N LYS A 364 -7.55 17.29 -5.43
CA LYS A 364 -6.36 18.07 -5.83
C LYS A 364 -5.98 19.08 -4.73
N GLY A 365 -4.81 19.70 -4.85
CA GLY A 365 -4.43 20.87 -4.05
C GLY A 365 -3.21 20.64 -3.17
N VAL A 366 -3.14 21.40 -2.07
CA VAL A 366 -2.00 21.39 -1.15
C VAL A 366 -2.47 20.87 0.19
N VAL A 367 -1.82 19.83 0.71
CA VAL A 367 -2.15 19.16 1.96
C VAL A 367 -1.27 19.69 3.07
N ALA A 368 -1.88 20.27 4.09
CA ALA A 368 -1.24 20.58 5.37
C ALA A 368 -1.96 19.77 6.47
N GLY A 369 -1.21 18.94 7.21
CA GLY A 369 -1.72 18.04 8.24
C GLY A 369 -1.94 16.59 7.78
N ARG A 370 -2.71 15.84 8.58
CA ARG A 370 -2.87 14.38 8.50
C ARG A 370 -4.22 14.04 7.90
N VAL A 371 -4.25 13.64 6.63
CA VAL A 371 -5.50 13.43 5.89
C VAL A 371 -5.59 12.03 5.33
N LEU A 372 -6.77 11.43 5.44
CA LEU A 372 -7.15 10.26 4.68
C LEU A 372 -8.36 10.59 3.79
N VAL A 373 -8.28 10.20 2.52
CA VAL A 373 -9.42 10.13 1.62
C VAL A 373 -9.76 8.68 1.37
N TYR A 374 -10.98 8.30 1.72
CA TYR A 374 -11.50 6.96 1.53
C TYR A 374 -12.73 6.96 0.62
N SER A 375 -12.75 6.07 -0.38
CA SER A 375 -13.96 5.75 -1.15
C SER A 375 -14.04 4.27 -1.47
N PRO A 376 -15.17 3.60 -1.22
CA PRO A 376 -15.37 2.21 -1.65
C PRO A 376 -15.52 2.07 -3.17
N HIS A 377 -15.68 3.18 -3.90
CA HIS A 377 -15.98 3.17 -5.32
C HIS A 377 -14.87 3.72 -6.20
N ARG A 378 -14.47 4.98 -5.98
CA ARG A 378 -13.51 5.66 -6.84
C ARG A 378 -12.91 6.89 -6.18
N ILE A 379 -11.61 7.07 -6.33
CA ILE A 379 -10.92 8.33 -6.10
C ILE A 379 -10.35 8.81 -7.44
N VAL A 380 -10.58 10.08 -7.80
CA VAL A 380 -10.10 10.69 -9.04
C VAL A 380 -9.15 11.83 -8.71
N ILE A 381 -7.90 11.71 -9.14
CA ILE A 381 -6.87 12.74 -9.01
C ILE A 381 -7.02 13.72 -10.18
N GLU A 382 -7.55 14.91 -9.90
CA GLU A 382 -7.85 15.94 -10.90
C GLU A 382 -6.68 16.92 -11.13
N GLY A 383 -5.62 16.84 -10.35
CA GLY A 383 -4.42 17.67 -10.45
C GLY A 383 -3.42 17.30 -9.37
N SER A 384 -2.33 18.06 -9.24
CA SER A 384 -1.31 17.75 -8.24
C SER A 384 -1.88 17.75 -6.81
N LEU A 385 -1.32 16.87 -5.99
CA LEU A 385 -1.58 16.73 -4.56
C LEU A 385 -0.22 16.84 -3.88
N VAL A 386 0.11 18.00 -3.31
CA VAL A 386 1.44 18.23 -2.74
C VAL A 386 1.35 18.55 -1.26
N TYR A 387 2.28 18.03 -0.47
CA TYR A 387 2.47 18.50 0.92
C TYR A 387 2.83 19.98 0.96
N GLN A 388 2.29 20.71 1.93
CA GLN A 388 2.61 22.11 2.20
C GLN A 388 4.07 22.25 2.64
N SER A 389 4.54 21.32 3.48
CA SER A 389 5.93 21.21 3.94
C SER A 389 6.52 19.90 3.42
N HIS A 390 7.34 19.98 2.37
CA HIS A 390 7.93 18.78 1.78
C HIS A 390 8.97 18.14 2.72
N PRO A 391 8.91 16.83 3.01
CA PRO A 391 9.79 16.17 3.99
C PRO A 391 11.29 16.18 3.67
N ARG A 392 11.68 16.42 2.42
CA ARG A 392 13.11 16.60 2.07
C ARG A 392 13.67 17.94 2.52
N ASP A 393 12.80 18.95 2.60
CA ASP A 393 13.17 20.30 3.02
C ASP A 393 12.88 20.48 4.52
N VAL A 394 11.82 19.83 5.02
CA VAL A 394 11.38 19.85 6.42
C VAL A 394 11.17 18.42 6.92
N PRO A 395 12.22 17.74 7.43
CA PRO A 395 12.15 16.33 7.85
C PRO A 395 11.06 16.02 8.89
N GLU A 396 10.75 16.99 9.75
CA GLU A 396 9.73 16.89 10.80
C GLU A 396 8.31 17.28 10.30
N SER A 397 8.11 17.38 8.98
CA SER A 397 6.80 17.70 8.41
C SER A 397 5.71 16.75 8.94
N GLY A 398 4.62 17.35 9.42
CA GLY A 398 3.42 16.66 9.88
C GLY A 398 2.44 16.31 8.75
N ASP A 399 2.80 16.59 7.50
CA ASP A 399 1.89 16.43 6.36
C ASP A 399 1.88 14.97 5.87
N TYR A 400 0.71 14.35 5.90
CA TYR A 400 0.48 12.98 5.45
C TYR A 400 -0.83 12.91 4.66
N LEU A 401 -0.79 12.27 3.50
CA LEU A 401 -1.98 11.97 2.71
C LEU A 401 -2.08 10.46 2.45
N GLY A 402 -3.17 9.85 2.88
CA GLY A 402 -3.59 8.53 2.45
C GLY A 402 -4.73 8.63 1.44
N LEU A 403 -4.62 7.94 0.30
CA LEU A 403 -5.72 7.70 -0.63
C LEU A 403 -6.05 6.22 -0.60
N VAL A 404 -7.20 5.84 -0.06
CA VAL A 404 -7.61 4.44 0.07
C VAL A 404 -8.90 4.21 -0.69
N CYS A 405 -8.86 3.33 -1.68
CA CYS A 405 -10.03 2.96 -2.45
C CYS A 405 -10.12 1.45 -2.62
N ASP A 406 -11.29 0.86 -2.36
CA ASP A 406 -11.54 -0.57 -2.55
C ASP A 406 -11.42 -0.97 -4.02
N ARG A 407 -11.63 -0.01 -4.93
CA ARG A 407 -11.64 -0.23 -6.37
C ARG A 407 -10.60 0.60 -7.08
N TYR A 408 -10.95 1.81 -7.50
CA TYR A 408 -10.21 2.54 -8.51
C TYR A 408 -9.64 3.85 -7.97
N VAL A 409 -8.32 4.01 -8.09
CA VAL A 409 -7.69 5.32 -8.02
C VAL A 409 -7.28 5.71 -9.43
N GLU A 410 -7.74 6.88 -9.88
CA GLU A 410 -7.65 7.28 -11.28
C GLU A 410 -6.99 8.64 -11.42
N VAL A 411 -5.97 8.73 -12.27
CA VAL A 411 -5.48 10.02 -12.77
C VAL A 411 -6.41 10.47 -13.90
N ALA A 412 -7.04 11.64 -13.70
CA ALA A 412 -8.01 12.20 -14.64
C ALA A 412 -7.40 12.47 -16.03
N SER A 413 -8.26 12.73 -17.02
CA SER A 413 -7.83 13.04 -18.38
C SER A 413 -6.95 14.30 -18.45
N PRO A 414 -6.13 14.47 -19.50
CA PRO A 414 -5.34 15.71 -19.71
C PRO A 414 -6.19 16.98 -19.76
N ARG A 415 -7.47 16.89 -20.15
CA ARG A 415 -8.41 18.04 -20.13
C ARG A 415 -8.70 18.54 -18.71
N VAL A 416 -8.44 17.73 -17.70
CA VAL A 416 -8.70 18.02 -16.28
C VAL A 416 -7.40 18.31 -15.55
N THR A 417 -6.40 17.43 -15.67
CA THR A 417 -5.09 17.59 -15.02
C THR A 417 -4.24 18.69 -15.66
N GLY A 418 -4.57 19.10 -16.89
CA GLY A 418 -3.69 19.93 -17.71
C GLY A 418 -2.61 19.12 -18.43
N ARG A 419 -1.72 19.86 -19.10
CA ARG A 419 -0.49 19.34 -19.72
C ARG A 419 0.66 19.53 -18.72
N GLY A 420 1.72 18.74 -18.83
CA GLY A 420 2.87 18.83 -17.95
C GLY A 420 2.93 17.68 -16.95
N ASP A 421 3.86 17.83 -16.03
CA ASP A 421 4.09 16.89 -14.93
C ASP A 421 2.88 16.88 -13.97
N LEU A 422 2.67 15.73 -13.34
CA LEU A 422 1.69 15.55 -12.28
C LEU A 422 2.40 15.05 -11.03
N GLU A 423 2.27 15.79 -9.94
CA GLU A 423 2.95 15.50 -8.68
C GLU A 423 1.94 15.06 -7.61
N ILE A 424 2.20 13.93 -6.98
CA ILE A 424 1.33 13.31 -5.98
C ILE A 424 2.17 12.91 -4.77
N HIS A 425 1.99 13.62 -3.65
CA HIS A 425 2.58 13.31 -2.35
C HIS A 425 1.53 12.56 -1.54
N ALA A 426 1.58 11.23 -1.58
CA ALA A 426 0.59 10.38 -0.93
C ALA A 426 1.05 8.93 -0.79
N ALA A 427 0.50 8.22 0.20
CA ALA A 427 0.34 6.78 0.10
C ALA A 427 -0.97 6.45 -0.60
N ILE A 428 -0.91 5.59 -1.62
CA ILE A 428 -2.05 5.26 -2.47
C ILE A 428 -2.34 3.77 -2.38
N TYR A 429 -3.57 3.41 -2.02
CA TYR A 429 -4.10 2.06 -2.05
C TYR A 429 -5.28 1.98 -3.01
N ALA A 430 -5.12 1.24 -4.11
CA ALA A 430 -6.15 0.99 -5.10
C ALA A 430 -6.49 -0.51 -5.17
N GLY A 431 -7.48 -0.95 -4.38
CA GLY A 431 -7.81 -2.36 -4.17
C GLY A 431 -8.06 -3.14 -5.47
N ARG A 432 -8.55 -2.50 -6.53
CA ARG A 432 -8.63 -3.11 -7.87
C ARG A 432 -7.59 -2.59 -8.84
N ARG A 433 -7.62 -1.30 -9.17
CA ARG A 433 -6.74 -0.77 -10.23
C ARG A 433 -6.36 0.68 -10.00
N PHE A 434 -5.08 0.96 -10.11
CA PHE A 434 -4.58 2.31 -10.36
C PHE A 434 -4.51 2.53 -11.87
N LEU A 435 -5.10 3.62 -12.38
CA LEU A 435 -5.13 3.86 -13.83
C LEU A 435 -4.97 5.33 -14.23
N VAL A 436 -4.40 5.54 -15.41
CA VAL A 436 -4.28 6.84 -16.07
C VAL A 436 -5.24 6.88 -17.25
N ARG A 437 -6.20 7.83 -17.24
CA ARG A 437 -7.11 7.98 -18.39
C ARG A 437 -6.40 8.52 -19.62
N HIS A 438 -6.87 8.13 -20.81
CA HIS A 438 -6.41 8.66 -22.10
C HIS A 438 -4.88 8.61 -22.23
N ILE A 439 -4.33 7.43 -21.94
CA ILE A 439 -2.93 7.07 -22.06
C ILE A 439 -2.33 7.41 -23.43
N ASP A 440 -3.10 7.25 -24.51
CA ASP A 440 -2.64 7.50 -25.90
C ASP A 440 -2.42 8.99 -26.23
N SER A 441 -2.64 9.88 -25.27
CA SER A 441 -2.35 11.30 -25.45
C SER A 441 -0.84 11.51 -25.63
N PRO A 442 -0.38 12.23 -26.67
CA PRO A 442 1.05 12.39 -26.95
C PRO A 442 1.79 13.02 -25.76
N ARG A 443 3.01 12.52 -25.50
CA ARG A 443 3.88 12.80 -24.33
C ARG A 443 3.69 14.20 -23.76
N ALA A 444 3.31 14.28 -22.49
CA ALA A 444 3.10 15.58 -21.84
C ALA A 444 3.71 15.72 -20.44
N GLY A 445 4.48 14.77 -19.90
CA GLY A 445 5.25 15.00 -18.65
C GLY A 445 5.64 13.74 -17.90
N THR A 446 5.92 13.92 -16.61
CA THR A 446 6.27 12.89 -15.63
C THR A 446 5.12 12.74 -14.63
N LEU A 447 4.75 11.50 -14.30
CA LEU A 447 3.91 11.21 -13.14
C LEU A 447 4.84 10.95 -11.95
N HIS A 448 4.99 11.94 -11.07
CA HIS A 448 5.82 11.83 -9.88
C HIS A 448 4.96 11.50 -8.66
N ILE A 449 5.21 10.35 -8.03
CA ILE A 449 4.59 9.94 -6.78
C ILE A 449 5.67 9.94 -5.69
N TYR A 450 5.56 10.83 -4.71
CA TYR A 450 6.35 10.78 -3.49
C TYR A 450 5.52 10.11 -2.38
N GLY A 451 5.89 8.89 -2.01
CA GLY A 451 5.15 8.07 -1.06
C GLY A 451 5.12 6.60 -1.46
N SER A 452 3.92 6.06 -1.68
CA SER A 452 3.73 4.64 -2.01
C SER A 452 2.56 4.40 -2.95
N LEU A 453 2.65 3.35 -3.77
CA LEU A 453 1.57 2.89 -4.63
C LEU A 453 1.32 1.39 -4.45
N THR A 454 0.21 1.05 -3.83
CA THR A 454 -0.33 -0.31 -3.77
C THR A 454 -1.54 -0.43 -4.67
N ALA A 455 -1.58 -1.44 -5.54
CA ALA A 455 -2.71 -1.68 -6.41
C ALA A 455 -2.99 -3.16 -6.69
N GLY A 456 -4.26 -3.51 -6.90
CA GLY A 456 -4.63 -4.82 -7.43
C GLY A 456 -4.05 -5.07 -8.83
N THR A 457 -4.06 -4.05 -9.69
CA THR A 457 -3.43 -4.02 -11.01
C THR A 457 -3.18 -2.58 -11.47
N LEU A 458 -2.48 -2.40 -12.58
CA LEU A 458 -2.10 -1.09 -13.12
C LEU A 458 -2.62 -0.91 -14.55
N SER A 459 -2.84 0.33 -15.00
CA SER A 459 -2.78 0.65 -16.43
C SER A 459 -1.38 1.11 -16.79
N ALA A 460 -1.06 1.07 -18.09
CA ALA A 460 0.13 1.76 -18.56
C ALA A 460 -0.03 3.27 -18.35
N THR A 461 1.10 3.95 -18.21
CA THR A 461 1.22 5.39 -18.01
C THR A 461 1.80 6.06 -19.26
N GLU A 462 2.68 5.36 -19.98
CA GLU A 462 3.23 5.77 -21.27
C GLU A 462 2.26 5.50 -22.44
N PRO A 463 2.20 6.38 -23.46
CA PRO A 463 3.12 7.49 -23.72
C PRO A 463 2.82 8.77 -22.93
N ARG A 464 1.69 8.86 -22.21
CA ARG A 464 1.30 10.11 -21.54
C ARG A 464 2.31 10.59 -20.49
N TYR A 465 2.73 9.69 -19.59
CA TYR A 465 3.66 9.95 -18.49
C TYR A 465 4.77 8.93 -18.43
N ALA A 466 6.02 9.39 -18.25
CA ALA A 466 7.05 8.56 -17.62
C ALA A 466 6.77 8.51 -16.11
N THR A 467 6.82 7.33 -15.48
CA THR A 467 6.49 7.20 -14.06
C THR A 467 7.73 7.31 -13.20
N ARG A 468 7.67 8.15 -12.16
CA ARG A 468 8.66 8.16 -11.09
C ARG A 468 7.96 7.96 -9.76
N ILE A 469 8.35 6.94 -9.00
CA ILE A 469 7.83 6.69 -7.66
C ILE A 469 9.01 6.70 -6.69
N GLU A 470 9.01 7.64 -5.77
CA GLU A 470 10.03 7.78 -4.74
C GLU A 470 9.43 7.56 -3.36
N TYR A 471 10.07 6.69 -2.57
CA TYR A 471 9.60 6.35 -1.24
C TYR A 471 9.66 7.53 -0.26
N ASP A 472 8.64 7.67 0.58
CA ASP A 472 8.69 8.55 1.76
C ASP A 472 9.26 7.77 2.96
N PRO A 473 10.50 8.06 3.40
CA PRO A 473 11.16 7.30 4.47
C PRO A 473 10.49 7.43 5.84
N ARG A 474 9.58 8.41 6.02
CA ARG A 474 8.79 8.51 7.25
C ARG A 474 7.88 7.29 7.43
N PHE A 475 7.53 6.59 6.34
CA PHE A 475 6.65 5.42 6.37
C PHE A 475 7.24 4.19 7.08
N GLU A 476 8.55 4.15 7.33
CA GLU A 476 9.17 3.09 8.15
C GLU A 476 8.83 3.19 9.64
N ARG A 477 8.35 4.37 10.10
CA ARG A 477 8.06 4.64 11.52
C ARG A 477 6.57 4.79 11.80
N VAL A 478 5.84 5.38 10.86
CA VAL A 478 4.41 5.67 10.97
C VAL A 478 3.74 5.39 9.63
N ARG A 479 2.48 4.96 9.64
CA ARG A 479 1.66 4.90 8.43
C ARG A 479 0.79 6.16 8.33
N PRO A 480 0.38 6.60 7.12
CA PRO A 480 -0.66 7.61 6.99
C PRO A 480 -1.93 7.21 7.74
N PRO A 481 -2.77 8.17 8.16
CA PRO A 481 -3.94 7.91 8.99
C PRO A 481 -4.79 6.74 8.47
N GLY A 482 -4.90 5.71 9.32
CA GLY A 482 -5.05 4.29 9.01
C GLY A 482 -5.13 3.86 7.56
N PHE A 483 -3.98 4.03 6.92
CA PHE A 483 -3.61 3.30 5.75
C PHE A 483 -3.57 1.77 6.04
N PRO A 484 -3.94 0.90 5.08
CA PRO A 484 -4.01 -0.54 5.33
C PRO A 484 -2.65 -1.21 5.63
N SER A 485 -2.70 -2.30 6.39
CA SER A 485 -1.55 -3.17 6.68
C SER A 485 -1.56 -4.47 5.87
N THR A 486 -0.37 -4.98 5.57
CA THR A 486 -0.16 -6.24 4.85
C THR A 486 -0.37 -7.47 5.75
N ASN A 487 -0.26 -8.68 5.23
CA ASN A 487 -0.12 -9.90 6.05
C ASN A 487 1.34 -10.19 6.45
N ARG A 488 2.26 -9.23 6.37
CA ARG A 488 3.69 -9.43 6.66
C ARG A 488 4.09 -8.91 8.01
N TYR A 489 5.00 -9.63 8.63
CA TYR A 489 5.76 -9.18 9.79
C TYR A 489 7.24 -9.20 9.44
N GLU A 490 7.98 -8.24 9.98
CA GLU A 490 9.44 -8.23 10.00
C GLU A 490 9.90 -8.14 11.46
N VAL A 491 10.99 -8.83 11.79
CA VAL A 491 11.61 -8.69 13.12
C VAL A 491 12.10 -7.26 13.33
N ASP A 492 11.84 -6.71 14.52
CA ASP A 492 12.33 -5.40 14.92
C ASP A 492 13.86 -5.33 14.78
N PRO A 493 14.41 -4.36 14.03
CA PRO A 493 15.86 -4.18 13.91
C PRO A 493 16.60 -4.06 15.25
N GLN A 494 15.91 -3.68 16.33
CA GLN A 494 16.47 -3.56 17.67
C GLN A 494 16.67 -4.91 18.39
N TRP A 495 16.17 -6.02 17.85
CA TRP A 495 16.36 -7.34 18.48
C TRP A 495 17.83 -7.76 18.44
N ARG A 496 18.39 -7.97 19.64
CA ARG A 496 19.83 -8.27 19.84
C ARG A 496 20.25 -9.64 19.33
N GLY A 497 19.32 -10.60 19.23
CA GLY A 497 19.64 -11.96 18.82
C GLY A 497 20.42 -12.72 19.89
N GLU A 498 19.97 -12.64 21.14
CA GLU A 498 20.58 -13.28 22.30
C GLU A 498 19.56 -14.19 23.00
N TRP A 499 20.02 -15.33 23.50
CA TRP A 499 19.30 -16.20 24.43
C TRP A 499 19.58 -15.76 25.86
N ALA A 500 18.56 -15.70 26.71
CA ALA A 500 18.69 -15.66 28.15
C ALA A 500 18.57 -17.09 28.71
N GLU A 501 19.46 -17.47 29.61
CA GLU A 501 19.46 -18.77 30.28
C GLU A 501 18.59 -18.74 31.52
N VAL A 502 17.58 -19.62 31.57
CA VAL A 502 16.68 -19.81 32.70
C VAL A 502 16.97 -21.19 33.31
N GLN A 503 17.22 -21.22 34.62
CA GLN A 503 17.45 -22.44 35.39
C GLN A 503 16.14 -23.18 35.70
#